data_AF-A0A172U4T8-F1
#
_entry.id   AF-A0A172U4T8-F1
#
_cell.length_a   1.000
_cell.length_b   1.000
_cell.length_c   1.000
_cell.angle_alpha   90.00
_cell.angle_beta   90.00
_cell.angle_gamma   90.00
#
_symmetry.space_group_name_H-M   'P 1'
#
loop_
_entity.id
_entity.type
_entity.pdbx_description
1 polymer ?
#
loop_
_entity_poly.entity_id
_entity_poly.type
_entity_poly.pdbx_seq_one_letter_code
_entity_poly.pdbx_strand_id
1 'polypeptide(L)'
;MDEAETAVGSQVELTRLHATTCLLMTQFINGRHCPKLSQQIVSQLGHLLTHPQLDTRPDSRELYQQLLMHWQGVTQQLIAHRQQQRPTAAYH
;
A
#
# COMPACT_ATOMS: atom_id res chain seq x y z
N MET A 1 6.22 -22.15 26.99
CA MET A 1 4.94 -21.43 27.14
C MET A 1 5.22 -20.03 26.61
N ASP A 2 5.25 -19.86 25.28
CA ASP A 2 5.72 -18.61 24.63
C ASP A 2 5.22 -18.47 23.16
N GLU A 3 4.97 -19.60 22.48
CA GLU A 3 4.48 -19.59 21.08
C GLU A 3 3.08 -18.98 20.91
N ALA A 4 2.23 -19.02 21.95
CA ALA A 4 0.89 -18.45 21.89
C ALA A 4 0.89 -16.91 21.96
N GLU A 5 1.80 -16.29 22.73
CA GLU A 5 1.87 -14.82 22.85
C GLU A 5 2.44 -14.18 21.59
N THR A 6 3.45 -14.81 20.98
CA THR A 6 4.05 -14.36 19.71
C THR A 6 3.06 -14.47 18.54
N ALA A 7 2.23 -15.52 18.50
CA ALA A 7 1.19 -15.69 17.48
C ALA A 7 0.08 -14.62 17.58
N VAL A 8 -0.35 -14.31 18.81
CA VAL A 8 -1.35 -13.25 19.06
C VAL A 8 -0.80 -11.89 18.66
N GLY A 9 0.45 -11.56 19.03
CA GLY A 9 1.10 -10.33 18.63
C GLY A 9 1.18 -10.17 17.10
N SER A 10 1.59 -11.24 16.41
CA SER A 10 1.67 -11.27 14.95
C SER A 10 0.30 -11.08 14.27
N GLN A 11 -0.78 -11.58 14.87
CA GLN A 11 -2.13 -11.42 14.30
C GLN A 11 -2.70 -10.01 14.51
N VAL A 12 -2.39 -9.38 15.65
CA VAL A 12 -2.72 -7.97 15.89
C VAL A 12 -1.98 -7.07 14.91
N GLU A 13 -0.71 -7.36 14.65
CA GLU A 13 0.08 -6.63 13.65
C GLU A 13 -0.50 -6.76 12.24
N LEU A 14 -0.82 -7.98 11.80
CA LEU A 14 -1.45 -8.22 10.50
C LEU A 14 -2.78 -7.47 10.37
N THR A 15 -3.61 -7.50 11.41
CA THR A 15 -4.87 -6.78 11.45
C THR A 15 -4.66 -5.27 11.31
N ARG A 16 -3.63 -4.71 11.97
CA ARG A 16 -3.27 -3.30 11.86
C ARG A 16 -2.79 -2.95 10.45
N LEU A 17 -2.01 -3.81 9.80
CA LEU A 17 -1.57 -3.62 8.42
C LEU A 17 -2.75 -3.59 7.45
N HIS A 18 -3.71 -4.51 7.60
CA HIS A 18 -4.95 -4.49 6.81
C HIS A 18 -5.75 -3.22 7.01
N ALA A 19 -6.04 -2.85 8.26
CA ALA A 19 -6.82 -1.66 8.59
C ALA A 19 -6.17 -0.38 8.02
N THR A 20 -4.84 -0.27 8.17
CA THR A 20 -4.07 0.86 7.63
C THR A 20 -4.14 0.90 6.10
N THR A 21 -3.93 -0.24 5.43
CA THR A 21 -4.01 -0.32 3.97
C THR A 21 -5.39 0.08 3.46
N CYS A 22 -6.46 -0.48 4.05
CA CYS A 22 -7.84 -0.14 3.71
C CYS A 22 -8.14 1.35 3.91
N LEU A 23 -7.69 1.93 5.02
CA LEU A 23 -7.86 3.36 5.29
C LEU A 23 -7.18 4.22 4.23
N LEU A 24 -5.93 3.91 3.86
CA LEU A 24 -5.19 4.67 2.85
C LEU A 24 -5.85 4.57 1.47
N MET A 25 -6.26 3.36 1.06
CA MET A 25 -7.01 3.15 -0.19
C MET A 25 -8.33 3.93 -0.18
N THR A 26 -9.06 3.92 0.94
CA THR A 26 -10.32 4.68 1.10
C THR A 26 -10.09 6.18 1.00
N GLN A 27 -9.05 6.70 1.65
CA GLN A 27 -8.68 8.11 1.55
C GLN A 27 -8.34 8.51 0.11
N PHE A 28 -7.65 7.62 -0.61
CA PHE A 28 -7.35 7.84 -2.02
C PHE A 28 -8.63 7.89 -2.84
N ILE A 29 -9.50 6.88 -2.74
CA ILE A 29 -10.78 6.79 -3.46
C ILE A 29 -11.69 8.00 -3.17
N ASN A 30 -11.65 8.51 -1.94
CA ASN A 30 -12.39 9.71 -1.53
C ASN A 30 -11.75 11.03 -2.01
N GLY A 31 -10.86 10.99 -2.99
CA GLY A 31 -10.38 12.17 -3.71
C GLY A 31 -9.00 12.69 -3.30
N ARG A 32 -8.29 12.06 -2.34
CA ARG A 32 -6.90 12.44 -2.01
C ARG A 32 -5.89 11.84 -2.99
N HIS A 33 -6.07 12.09 -4.28
CA HIS A 33 -5.25 11.54 -5.38
C HIS A 33 -3.87 12.20 -5.46
N CYS A 34 -3.00 11.96 -4.48
CA CYS A 34 -1.63 12.47 -4.49
C CYS A 34 -0.60 11.33 -4.56
N PRO A 35 0.55 11.55 -5.23
CA PRO A 35 1.58 10.52 -5.36
C PRO A 35 2.10 10.00 -4.02
N LYS A 36 2.13 10.86 -2.99
CA LYS A 36 2.59 10.48 -1.66
C LYS A 36 1.67 9.44 -1.03
N LEU A 37 0.36 9.59 -1.18
CA LEU A 37 -0.60 8.63 -0.62
C LEU A 37 -0.54 7.30 -1.37
N SER A 38 -0.43 7.32 -2.71
CA SER A 38 -0.30 6.08 -3.49
C SER A 38 1.00 5.34 -3.17
N GLN A 39 2.12 6.05 -2.96
CA GLN A 39 3.37 5.46 -2.48
C GLN A 39 3.23 4.81 -1.09
N GLN A 40 2.47 5.43 -0.18
CA GLN A 40 2.20 4.83 1.13
C GLN A 40 1.40 3.53 1.00
N ILE A 41 0.40 3.48 0.11
CA ILE A 41 -0.36 2.25 -0.15
C ILE A 41 0.56 1.14 -0.68
N VAL A 42 1.43 1.45 -1.65
CA VAL A 42 2.43 0.50 -2.18
C VAL A 42 3.32 -0.05 -1.07
N SER A 43 3.81 0.81 -0.17
CA SER A 43 4.64 0.39 0.96
C SER A 43 3.89 -0.53 1.93
N GLN A 44 2.62 -0.22 2.27
CA GLN A 44 1.83 -1.08 3.16
C GLN A 44 1.51 -2.44 2.53
N LEU A 45 1.20 -2.48 1.23
CA LEU A 45 1.01 -3.73 0.50
C LEU A 45 2.30 -4.57 0.44
N GLY A 46 3.45 -3.92 0.31
CA GLY A 46 4.75 -4.58 0.44
C GLY A 46 4.94 -5.23 1.81
N HIS A 47 4.63 -4.51 2.89
CA HIS A 47 4.71 -5.07 4.25
C HIS A 47 3.74 -6.24 4.47
N LEU A 48 2.52 -6.16 3.94
CA LEU A 48 1.57 -7.29 3.96
C LEU A 48 2.18 -8.51 3.27
N LEU A 49 2.73 -8.35 2.08
CA LEU A 49 3.31 -9.46 1.32
C LEU A 49 4.55 -10.10 1.97
N THR A 50 5.25 -9.38 2.85
CA THR A 50 6.37 -9.92 3.63
C THR A 50 5.95 -10.55 4.96
N HIS A 51 4.66 -10.48 5.33
CA HIS A 51 4.21 -10.93 6.64
C HIS A 51 4.07 -12.47 6.68
N PRO A 52 4.67 -13.17 7.66
CA PRO A 52 4.75 -14.64 7.67
C PRO A 52 3.38 -15.33 7.75
N GLN A 53 2.39 -14.68 8.38
CA GLN A 53 1.02 -15.22 8.42
C GLN A 53 0.31 -15.25 7.06
N LEU A 54 0.84 -14.56 6.04
CA LEU A 54 0.30 -14.62 4.67
C LEU A 54 0.90 -15.76 3.85
N ASP A 55 2.00 -16.38 4.29
CA ASP A 55 2.56 -17.55 3.61
C ASP A 55 1.63 -18.78 3.68
N THR A 56 0.77 -18.85 4.69
CA THR A 56 -0.23 -19.91 4.84
C THR A 56 -1.53 -19.64 4.05
N ARG A 57 -1.65 -18.50 3.37
CA ARG A 57 -2.88 -18.03 2.70
C ARG A 57 -2.58 -17.61 1.25
N PRO A 58 -2.42 -18.57 0.33
CA PRO A 58 -1.97 -18.29 -1.05
C PRO A 58 -2.90 -17.32 -1.80
N ASP A 59 -4.22 -17.49 -1.67
CA ASP A 59 -5.21 -16.62 -2.34
C ASP A 59 -5.10 -15.16 -1.88
N SER A 60 -4.87 -14.95 -0.57
CA SER A 60 -4.69 -13.61 0.00
C SER A 60 -3.39 -12.98 -0.51
N ARG A 61 -2.31 -13.76 -0.59
CA ARG A 61 -1.03 -13.31 -1.13
C ARG A 61 -1.15 -12.91 -2.60
N GLU A 62 -1.81 -13.71 -3.42
CA GLU A 62 -2.05 -13.38 -4.83
C GLU A 62 -2.86 -12.07 -4.97
N LEU A 63 -3.93 -11.92 -4.19
CA LEU A 63 -4.72 -10.68 -4.17
C LEU A 63 -3.85 -9.46 -3.82
N TYR A 64 -3.00 -9.55 -2.79
CA TYR A 64 -2.12 -8.44 -2.41
C TYR A 64 -1.04 -8.16 -3.47
N GLN A 65 -0.57 -9.17 -4.20
CA GLN A 65 0.34 -8.98 -5.34
C GLN A 65 -0.34 -8.22 -6.47
N GLN A 66 -1.56 -8.60 -6.83
CA GLN A 66 -2.34 -7.89 -7.86
C GLN A 66 -2.60 -6.44 -7.46
N LEU A 67 -2.97 -6.20 -6.18
CA LEU A 67 -3.13 -4.85 -5.64
C LEU A 67 -1.82 -4.07 -5.69
N LEU A 68 -0.69 -4.67 -5.31
CA LEU A 68 0.61 -4.01 -5.33
C LEU A 68 0.96 -3.53 -6.74
N MET A 69 0.82 -4.42 -7.74
CA MET A 69 1.08 -4.08 -9.15
C MET A 69 0.17 -2.93 -9.62
N HIS A 70 -1.13 -2.99 -9.29
CA HIS A 70 -2.06 -1.93 -9.63
C HIS A 70 -1.63 -0.57 -9.04
N TRP A 71 -1.32 -0.53 -7.74
CA TRP A 71 -0.95 0.70 -7.05
C TRP A 71 0.42 1.26 -7.46
N GLN A 72 1.36 0.40 -7.89
CA GLN A 72 2.60 0.84 -8.52
C GLN A 72 2.32 1.57 -9.84
N GLY A 73 1.44 1.03 -10.68
CA GLY A 73 1.00 1.68 -11.92
C GLY A 73 0.32 3.02 -11.68
N VAL A 74 -0.64 3.09 -10.74
CA VAL A 74 -1.30 4.34 -10.34
C VAL A 74 -0.28 5.38 -9.86
N THR A 75 0.69 4.95 -9.05
CA THR A 75 1.75 5.84 -8.55
C THR A 75 2.59 6.42 -9.68
N GLN A 76 3.00 5.60 -10.64
CA GLN A 76 3.77 6.05 -11.81
C GLN A 76 2.98 7.07 -12.64
N GLN A 77 1.68 6.81 -12.87
CA GLN A 77 0.80 7.73 -13.60
C GLN A 77 0.67 9.09 -12.88
N LEU A 78 0.49 9.08 -11.56
CA LEU A 78 0.38 10.32 -10.78
C LEU A 78 1.68 11.13 -10.78
N ILE A 79 2.84 10.46 -10.73
CA ILE A 79 4.16 11.11 -10.83
C ILE A 79 4.33 11.73 -12.21
N ALA A 80 4.06 10.97 -13.28
CA ALA A 80 4.16 11.44 -14.65
C ALA A 80 3.25 12.65 -14.90
N HIS A 81 2.00 12.58 -14.45
CA HIS A 81 1.05 13.69 -14.56
C HIS A 81 1.54 14.95 -13.82
N ARG A 82 2.11 14.80 -12.62
CA ARG A 82 2.71 15.93 -11.88
C ARG A 82 3.91 16.55 -12.59
N GLN A 83 4.73 15.74 -13.27
CA GLN A 83 5.89 16.22 -14.00
C GLN A 83 5.47 17.00 -15.26
N GLN A 84 4.42 16.55 -15.95
CA GLN A 84 3.83 17.24 -17.10
C GLN A 84 3.15 18.55 -16.72
N GLN A 85 2.54 18.61 -15.52
CA GLN A 85 1.83 19.79 -15.03
C GLN A 85 2.74 20.83 -14.36
N ARG A 86 4.03 20.57 -14.14
CA ARG A 86 4.95 21.64 -13.73
C ARG A 86 5.13 22.56 -14.94
N PRO A 87 4.57 23.79 -14.92
CA PRO A 87 4.97 24.76 -15.92
C PRO A 87 6.46 24.95 -15.69
N THR A 88 7.26 24.84 -16.73
CA THR A 88 8.52 25.57 -16.78
C THR A 88 8.16 27.01 -16.41
N ALA A 89 8.47 27.41 -15.18
CA ALA A 89 8.51 28.80 -14.79
C ALA A 89 9.63 29.41 -15.63
N ALA A 90 9.31 29.67 -16.90
CA ALA A 90 10.10 30.44 -17.82
C ALA A 90 10.06 31.84 -17.22
N TYR A 91 11.10 32.16 -16.47
CA TYR A 91 11.55 33.53 -16.32
C TYR A 91 11.73 34.08 -17.74
N HIS A 92 10.84 34.97 -18.15
CA HIS A 92 10.98 35.84 -19.30
C HIS A 92 10.37 37.19 -18.95
#